data_AF-A0A519IPT8-F1
#
_entry.id   AF-A0A519IPT8-F1
#
_cell.length_a   1.000
_cell.length_b   1.000
_cell.length_c   1.000
_cell.angle_alpha   90.00
_cell.angle_beta   90.00
_cell.angle_gamma   90.00
#
_symmetry.space_group_name_H-M   'P 1'
#
loop_
_entity.id
_entity.type
_entity.pdbx_description
1 polymer ?
#
loop_
_entity_poly.entity_id
_entity_poly.type
_entity_poly.pdbx_seq_one_letter_code
_entity_poly.pdbx_strand_id
1 'polypeptide(L)'
;MQPSQAIGRQRAVRLSVASIGIVTLGGLGYSALTAAPQPDPLGEKTGGETTVFATGRNAFSFPAANLSDEERTRFVIGNSFFRRNWVEAPASTKARDGLGPHFIARSCGGCHVQDGRGEPPEIFNRLGETKDPTVALLIRLSIPGTDVHGGPVHDPVYGDQFNNAAIQGVKPEGRVTLR
;
A
#
# COMPACT_ATOMS: atom_id res chain seq x y z
N MET A 1 62.35 -45.04 -10.01
CA MET A 1 63.10 -44.43 -8.89
C MET A 1 62.66 -42.98 -8.73
N GLN A 2 62.30 -42.58 -7.50
CA GLN A 2 62.39 -41.18 -7.02
C GLN A 2 63.88 -40.74 -6.94
N PRO A 3 64.27 -39.47 -6.68
CA PRO A 3 63.54 -38.31 -6.15
C PRO A 3 63.56 -37.10 -7.14
N SER A 4 63.44 -35.80 -6.82
CA SER A 4 63.50 -35.09 -5.53
C SER A 4 62.79 -33.71 -5.47
N GLN A 5 62.91 -33.13 -4.28
CA GLN A 5 62.49 -31.82 -3.76
C GLN A 5 63.20 -30.60 -4.39
N ALA A 6 62.53 -29.44 -4.41
CA ALA A 6 63.05 -28.19 -3.82
C ALA A 6 61.96 -27.10 -3.69
N ILE A 7 61.79 -26.54 -2.48
CA ILE A 7 60.87 -25.45 -2.19
C ILE A 7 61.60 -24.10 -2.34
N GLY A 8 61.16 -23.26 -3.27
CA GLY A 8 61.68 -21.91 -3.49
C GLY A 8 60.77 -20.81 -2.92
N ARG A 9 61.10 -20.28 -1.74
CA ARG A 9 60.40 -19.12 -1.14
C ARG A 9 60.60 -17.85 -1.98
N GLN A 10 59.60 -17.43 -2.76
CA GLN A 10 59.57 -16.07 -3.31
C GLN A 10 59.03 -15.08 -2.26
N ARG A 11 59.90 -14.19 -1.76
CA ARG A 11 59.52 -13.05 -0.92
C ARG A 11 58.89 -11.96 -1.79
N ALA A 12 57.58 -11.96 -1.93
CA ALA A 12 56.86 -10.82 -2.48
C ALA A 12 56.90 -9.65 -1.48
N VAL A 13 57.70 -8.62 -1.79
CA VAL A 13 57.72 -7.36 -1.04
C VAL A 13 56.36 -6.69 -1.18
N ARG A 14 55.62 -6.55 -0.07
CA ARG A 14 54.38 -5.77 -0.06
C ARG A 14 54.72 -4.28 -0.10
N LEU A 15 54.56 -3.67 -1.28
CA LEU A 15 54.59 -2.22 -1.44
C LEU A 15 53.36 -1.61 -0.76
N SER A 16 53.59 -0.97 0.38
CA SER A 16 52.59 -0.19 1.09
C SER A 16 52.27 1.08 0.31
N VAL A 17 51.15 1.11 -0.42
CA VAL A 17 50.59 2.37 -0.91
C VAL A 17 49.80 3.00 0.23
N ALA A 18 50.34 4.06 0.81
CA ALA A 18 49.65 4.88 1.80
C ALA A 18 48.61 5.77 1.08
N SER A 19 47.35 5.34 1.10
CA SER A 19 46.24 6.14 0.55
C SER A 19 45.96 7.35 1.43
N ILE A 20 46.58 8.49 1.10
CA ILE A 20 46.32 9.77 1.76
C ILE A 20 44.96 10.31 1.33
N GLY A 21 44.03 10.33 2.29
CA GLY A 21 43.04 11.38 2.51
C GLY A 21 42.13 11.82 1.35
N ILE A 22 40.88 11.34 1.37
CA ILE A 22 39.72 12.21 1.12
C ILE A 22 38.77 12.09 2.32
N VAL A 23 38.82 13.07 3.21
CA VAL A 23 37.79 13.28 4.25
C VAL A 23 36.88 14.39 3.75
N THR A 24 35.85 14.02 2.99
CA THR A 24 34.72 14.91 2.71
C THR A 24 33.67 14.74 3.81
N LEU A 25 33.88 15.46 4.92
CA LEU A 25 32.79 15.78 5.84
C LEU A 25 31.89 16.83 5.17
N GLY A 26 30.58 16.66 5.28
CA GLY A 26 29.59 17.69 4.95
C GLY A 26 28.58 17.24 3.90
N GLY A 27 27.30 17.18 4.29
CA GLY A 27 26.21 16.92 3.35
C GLY A 27 25.53 15.55 3.47
N LEU A 28 25.30 15.05 4.69
CA LEU A 28 24.08 14.27 4.92
C LEU A 28 22.89 15.21 4.74
N GLY A 29 22.52 15.42 3.48
CA GLY A 29 21.33 16.17 3.15
C GLY A 29 20.14 15.48 3.78
N TYR A 30 19.38 16.22 4.59
CA TYR A 30 17.98 15.89 4.80
C TYR A 30 17.29 16.00 3.45
N SER A 31 17.29 14.90 2.69
CA SER A 31 16.38 14.71 1.57
C SER A 31 14.98 14.65 2.18
N ALA A 32 14.38 15.82 2.35
CA ALA A 32 12.98 15.94 2.62
C ALA A 32 12.23 15.10 1.56
N LEU A 33 11.19 14.37 1.99
CA LEU A 33 10.30 13.69 1.05
C LEU A 33 9.39 14.72 0.38
N THR A 34 10.00 15.64 -0.36
CA THR A 34 9.35 16.66 -1.18
C THR A 34 9.45 16.22 -2.63
N ALA A 35 8.31 16.04 -3.28
CA ALA A 35 8.27 15.76 -4.71
C ALA A 35 8.93 16.90 -5.50
N ALA A 36 9.58 16.55 -6.62
CA ALA A 36 10.04 17.55 -7.58
C ALA A 36 8.82 18.31 -8.15
N PRO A 37 8.90 19.64 -8.32
CA PRO A 37 7.80 20.41 -8.88
C PRO A 37 7.55 20.02 -10.34
N GLN A 38 6.31 19.68 -10.65
CA GLN A 38 5.84 19.38 -12.00
C GLN A 38 5.03 20.57 -12.55
N PRO A 39 5.07 20.89 -13.85
CA PRO A 39 4.22 21.90 -14.44
C PRO A 39 2.74 21.56 -14.25
N ASP A 40 2.04 22.39 -13.49
CA ASP A 40 0.58 22.45 -13.37
C ASP A 40 0.08 23.67 -14.17
N PRO A 41 -0.52 23.47 -15.36
CA PRO A 41 -0.98 24.58 -16.21
C PRO A 41 -2.17 25.37 -15.65
N LEU A 42 -2.90 24.81 -14.68
CA LEU A 42 -4.08 25.44 -14.09
C LEU A 42 -3.77 26.06 -12.72
N GLY A 43 -2.69 25.63 -12.07
CA GLY A 43 -2.29 26.10 -10.73
C GLY A 43 -3.28 25.69 -9.64
N GLU A 44 -3.97 24.57 -9.81
CA GLU A 44 -5.06 24.14 -8.94
C GLU A 44 -4.54 23.65 -7.59
N LYS A 45 -4.59 24.54 -6.60
CA LYS A 45 -4.31 24.22 -5.20
C LYS A 45 -5.44 23.39 -4.55
N THR A 46 -5.66 22.17 -5.03
CA THR A 46 -6.70 21.24 -4.51
C THR A 46 -6.54 20.90 -3.02
N GLY A 47 -5.32 20.99 -2.48
CA GLY A 47 -5.00 20.89 -1.04
C GLY A 47 -4.66 22.24 -0.38
N GLY A 48 -5.00 23.37 -1.00
CA GLY A 48 -4.57 24.71 -0.59
C GLY A 48 -3.04 24.83 -0.57
N GLU A 49 -2.49 25.48 0.47
CA GLU A 49 -1.04 25.57 0.69
C GLU A 49 -0.36 24.22 1.01
N THR A 50 -1.11 23.13 1.13
CA THR A 50 -0.57 21.78 1.35
C THR A 50 -0.62 20.90 0.08
N THR A 51 -0.98 21.47 -1.07
CA THR A 51 -0.99 20.79 -2.37
C THR A 51 0.39 20.24 -2.72
N VAL A 52 0.45 18.97 -3.15
CA VAL A 52 1.68 18.30 -3.58
C VAL A 52 1.63 18.07 -5.09
N PHE A 53 2.56 18.68 -5.82
CA PHE A 53 2.65 18.62 -7.29
C PHE A 53 3.34 17.35 -7.81
N ALA A 54 2.94 16.18 -7.29
CA ALA A 54 3.47 14.88 -7.66
C ALA A 54 2.44 14.11 -8.52
N THR A 55 2.84 13.59 -9.69
CA THR A 55 1.98 12.65 -10.46
C THR A 55 2.55 11.23 -10.56
N GLY A 56 3.62 10.94 -9.82
CA GLY A 56 4.18 9.58 -9.74
C GLY A 56 3.33 8.64 -8.88
N ARG A 57 3.77 7.37 -8.80
CA ARG A 57 3.12 6.27 -8.04
C ARG A 57 2.66 6.62 -6.61
N ASN A 58 3.33 7.54 -5.95
CA ASN A 58 3.06 7.92 -4.56
C ASN A 58 2.36 9.28 -4.43
N ALA A 59 1.70 9.78 -5.49
CA ALA A 59 1.07 11.11 -5.54
C ALA A 59 0.17 11.41 -4.33
N PHE A 60 -0.61 10.42 -3.87
CA PHE A 60 -1.53 10.55 -2.74
C PHE A 60 -0.93 10.15 -1.37
N SER A 61 0.33 9.70 -1.34
CA SER A 61 0.99 9.18 -0.13
C SER A 61 1.77 10.21 0.68
N PHE A 62 1.80 11.48 0.25
CA PHE A 62 2.56 12.53 0.93
C PHE A 62 1.77 13.14 2.11
N PRO A 63 2.39 13.35 3.28
CA PRO A 63 1.78 14.10 4.37
C PRO A 63 1.65 15.59 3.99
N ALA A 64 0.66 16.27 4.57
CA ALA A 64 0.54 17.72 4.44
C ALA A 64 1.82 18.44 4.94
N ALA A 65 2.27 19.44 4.17
CA ALA A 65 3.58 20.06 4.39
C ALA A 65 3.71 20.80 5.74
N ASN A 66 2.58 21.24 6.32
CA ASN A 66 2.51 21.98 7.58
C ASN A 66 2.41 21.09 8.83
N LEU A 67 2.42 19.76 8.71
CA LEU A 67 2.43 18.87 9.89
C LEU A 67 3.73 19.00 10.67
N SER A 68 3.61 19.05 12.01
CA SER A 68 4.72 18.91 12.96
C SER A 68 5.35 17.52 12.91
N ASP A 69 6.54 17.34 13.51
CA ASP A 69 7.24 16.05 13.53
C ASP A 69 6.45 14.94 14.26
N GLU A 70 5.69 15.31 15.30
CA GLU A 70 4.80 14.38 16.01
C GLU A 70 3.62 13.97 15.13
N GLU A 71 3.04 14.90 14.37
CA GLU A 71 1.96 14.62 13.42
C GLU A 71 2.44 13.81 12.21
N ARG A 72 3.64 14.08 11.71
CA ARG A 72 4.31 13.27 10.67
C ARG A 72 4.55 11.85 11.16
N THR A 73 4.95 11.69 12.42
CA THR A 73 5.08 10.38 13.07
C THR A 73 3.72 9.66 13.12
N ARG A 74 2.65 10.34 13.57
CA ARG A 74 1.29 9.78 13.56
C ARG A 74 0.82 9.40 12.15
N PHE A 75 1.09 10.23 11.14
CA PHE A 75 0.75 9.96 9.73
C PHE A 75 1.43 8.69 9.22
N VAL A 76 2.75 8.53 9.42
CA VAL A 76 3.49 7.34 8.96
C VAL A 76 3.03 6.08 9.68
N ILE A 77 2.73 6.16 10.99
CA ILE A 77 2.11 5.06 11.74
C ILE A 77 0.75 4.72 11.13
N GLY A 78 -0.14 5.71 10.95
CA GLY A 78 -1.46 5.54 10.37
C GLY A 78 -1.45 4.90 8.98
N ASN A 79 -0.54 5.35 8.10
CA ASN A 79 -0.35 4.74 6.78
C ASN A 79 0.12 3.27 6.89
N SER A 80 0.98 2.94 7.86
CA SER A 80 1.33 1.54 8.15
C SER A 80 0.13 0.69 8.57
N PHE A 81 -0.83 1.26 9.31
CA PHE A 81 -2.08 0.56 9.65
C PHE A 81 -3.01 0.43 8.43
N PHE A 82 -3.13 1.48 7.61
CA PHE A 82 -3.95 1.56 6.41
C PHE A 82 -3.58 0.50 5.35
N ARG A 83 -2.28 0.28 5.15
CA ARG A 83 -1.72 -0.61 4.11
C ARG A 83 -1.49 -2.06 4.55
N ARG A 84 -1.59 -2.38 5.85
CA ARG A 84 -1.33 -3.74 6.37
C ARG A 84 -2.62 -4.54 6.45
N ASN A 85 -2.57 -5.76 5.92
CA ASN A 85 -3.69 -6.70 6.00
C ASN A 85 -4.00 -7.11 7.45
N TRP A 86 -5.29 -7.12 7.77
CA TRP A 86 -5.86 -7.82 8.91
C TRP A 86 -5.75 -9.35 8.70
N VAL A 87 -5.71 -10.07 9.82
CA VAL A 87 -5.56 -11.53 9.91
C VAL A 87 -6.81 -12.11 10.56
N GLU A 88 -7.22 -13.27 10.07
CA GLU A 88 -8.34 -14.07 10.60
C GLU A 88 -8.22 -14.23 12.13
N ALA A 89 -9.33 -13.99 12.82
CA ALA A 89 -9.40 -14.11 14.28
C ALA A 89 -9.68 -15.56 14.71
N PRO A 90 -9.06 -16.06 15.79
CA PRO A 90 -8.09 -15.39 16.66
C PRO A 90 -6.65 -15.47 16.12
N ALA A 91 -5.97 -14.34 16.01
CA ALA A 91 -4.59 -14.27 15.57
C ALA A 91 -3.57 -14.24 16.74
N SER A 92 -2.37 -14.76 16.49
CA SER A 92 -1.21 -14.59 17.38
C SER A 92 -0.69 -13.15 17.43
N THR A 93 -0.91 -12.37 16.36
CA THR A 93 -0.55 -10.95 16.28
C THR A 93 -1.68 -10.06 16.79
N LYS A 94 -1.49 -9.43 17.96
CA LYS A 94 -2.51 -8.56 18.56
C LYS A 94 -2.71 -7.23 17.83
N ALA A 95 -1.74 -6.78 17.04
CA ALA A 95 -1.88 -5.54 16.29
C ALA A 95 -2.86 -5.66 15.11
N ARG A 96 -2.99 -6.85 14.49
CA ARG A 96 -3.74 -7.08 13.22
C ARG A 96 -4.78 -8.21 13.33
N ASP A 97 -5.16 -8.58 14.55
CA ASP A 97 -6.23 -9.54 14.87
C ASP A 97 -7.61 -8.98 14.49
N GLY A 98 -8.64 -9.82 14.33
CA GLY A 98 -10.03 -9.37 14.19
C GLY A 98 -10.61 -9.34 12.77
N LEU A 99 -9.97 -9.93 11.75
CA LEU A 99 -10.65 -10.12 10.45
C LEU A 99 -11.78 -11.15 10.62
N GLY A 100 -13.01 -10.71 10.31
CA GLY A 100 -14.21 -11.56 10.30
C GLY A 100 -14.24 -12.57 9.16
N PRO A 101 -15.23 -13.49 9.15
CA PRO A 101 -15.29 -14.58 8.18
C PRO A 101 -15.56 -14.12 6.73
N HIS A 102 -16.22 -12.98 6.57
CA HIS A 102 -16.59 -12.36 5.30
C HIS A 102 -16.02 -10.93 5.23
N PHE A 103 -15.54 -10.53 4.05
CA PHE A 103 -14.98 -9.20 3.81
C PHE A 103 -14.95 -8.86 2.31
N ILE A 104 -14.73 -7.59 1.97
CA ILE A 104 -14.36 -7.17 0.60
C ILE A 104 -12.83 -7.10 0.46
N ALA A 105 -12.17 -6.37 1.37
CA ALA A 105 -10.72 -6.21 1.40
C ALA A 105 -10.15 -6.47 2.79
N ARG A 106 -8.90 -6.92 2.84
CA ARG A 106 -8.18 -7.19 4.09
C ARG A 106 -7.46 -5.97 4.66
N SER A 107 -7.43 -4.85 3.95
CA SER A 107 -6.82 -3.58 4.39
C SER A 107 -7.48 -2.42 3.65
N CYS A 108 -7.40 -1.22 4.22
CA CYS A 108 -7.93 0.00 3.59
C CYS A 108 -7.24 0.23 2.23
N GLY A 109 -5.92 0.05 2.19
CA GLY A 109 -5.11 0.10 0.96
C GLY A 109 -5.37 -1.03 -0.06
N GLY A 110 -6.21 -2.01 0.27
CA GLY A 110 -6.69 -3.03 -0.67
C GLY A 110 -7.76 -2.49 -1.62
N CYS A 111 -8.57 -1.53 -1.18
CA CYS A 111 -9.48 -0.74 -2.03
C CYS A 111 -8.82 0.58 -2.47
N HIS A 112 -8.05 1.21 -1.59
CA HIS A 112 -7.37 2.49 -1.80
C HIS A 112 -5.90 2.29 -2.16
N VAL A 113 -5.65 1.73 -3.34
CA VAL A 113 -4.30 1.42 -3.80
C VAL A 113 -3.45 2.70 -3.84
N GLN A 114 -2.27 2.65 -3.21
CA GLN A 114 -1.34 3.79 -3.12
C GLN A 114 -1.98 5.06 -2.54
N ASP A 115 -2.87 4.88 -1.56
CA ASP A 115 -3.60 5.93 -0.86
C ASP A 115 -4.56 6.73 -1.79
N GLY A 116 -4.79 6.22 -3.01
CA GLY A 116 -5.65 6.81 -4.02
C GLY A 116 -7.11 6.37 -3.95
N ARG A 117 -7.86 6.70 -5.02
CA ARG A 117 -9.24 6.23 -5.22
C ARG A 117 -9.22 4.78 -5.70
N GLY A 118 -10.23 4.00 -5.29
CA GLY A 118 -10.44 2.68 -5.86
C GLY A 118 -10.83 2.79 -7.34
N GLU A 119 -10.24 1.93 -8.17
CA GLU A 119 -10.46 1.88 -9.62
C GLU A 119 -11.41 0.73 -9.96
N PRO A 120 -12.47 0.96 -10.77
CA PRO A 120 -13.31 -0.13 -11.25
C PRO A 120 -12.51 -1.08 -12.17
N PRO A 121 -12.85 -2.39 -12.23
CA PRO A 121 -12.23 -3.33 -13.17
C PRO A 121 -12.24 -2.82 -14.62
N GLU A 122 -11.18 -3.09 -15.38
CA GLU A 122 -11.13 -2.70 -16.79
C GLU A 122 -12.09 -3.58 -17.60
N ILE A 123 -13.15 -2.98 -18.16
CA ILE A 123 -14.18 -3.69 -18.92
C ILE A 123 -13.70 -3.93 -20.36
N PHE A 124 -12.67 -4.77 -20.51
CA PHE A 124 -12.17 -5.20 -21.82
C PHE A 124 -13.13 -6.21 -22.47
N ASN A 125 -13.94 -5.68 -23.38
CA ASN A 125 -15.01 -6.34 -24.13
C ASN A 125 -16.30 -6.55 -23.31
N ARG A 126 -17.40 -5.91 -23.76
CA ARG A 126 -18.78 -5.98 -23.21
C ARG A 126 -19.48 -7.35 -23.35
N LEU A 127 -18.69 -8.42 -23.39
CA LEU A 127 -19.06 -9.81 -23.62
C LEU A 127 -18.10 -10.78 -22.88
N GLY A 128 -17.05 -10.28 -22.23
CA GLY A 128 -16.07 -11.06 -21.47
C GLY A 128 -16.41 -11.13 -19.98
N GLU A 129 -15.84 -12.12 -19.28
CA GLU A 129 -15.87 -12.12 -17.81
C GLU A 129 -14.92 -11.06 -17.24
N THR A 130 -15.32 -10.43 -16.14
CA THR A 130 -14.46 -9.50 -15.38
C THR A 130 -13.18 -10.22 -14.92
N LYS A 131 -12.02 -9.77 -15.40
CA LYS A 131 -10.72 -10.37 -15.07
C LYS A 131 -10.13 -9.80 -13.78
N ASP A 132 -10.33 -8.51 -13.53
CA ASP A 132 -9.77 -7.83 -12.37
C ASP A 132 -10.64 -8.02 -11.11
N PRO A 133 -10.04 -7.95 -9.91
CA PRO A 133 -10.80 -8.01 -8.67
C PRO A 133 -11.79 -6.84 -8.55
N THR A 134 -13.05 -7.15 -8.26
CA THR A 134 -14.11 -6.16 -7.97
C THR A 134 -13.97 -5.50 -6.59
N VAL A 135 -12.77 -5.52 -5.99
CA VAL A 135 -12.46 -5.11 -4.61
C VAL A 135 -12.69 -3.62 -4.35
N ALA A 136 -12.60 -2.78 -5.39
CA ALA A 136 -12.87 -1.36 -5.32
C ALA A 136 -14.37 -0.99 -5.50
N LEU A 137 -15.23 -1.99 -5.75
CA LEU A 137 -16.67 -1.79 -5.93
C LEU A 137 -17.42 -2.18 -4.66
N LEU A 138 -18.22 -1.26 -4.13
CA LEU A 138 -19.12 -1.51 -3.01
C LEU A 138 -20.52 -1.79 -3.55
N ILE A 139 -21.04 -2.98 -3.30
CA ILE A 139 -22.40 -3.37 -3.67
C ILE A 139 -23.28 -3.32 -2.42
N ARG A 140 -24.23 -2.40 -2.44
CA ARG A 140 -25.28 -2.29 -1.41
C ARG A 140 -26.42 -3.26 -1.70
N LEU A 141 -26.88 -3.96 -0.66
CA LEU A 141 -28.05 -4.83 -0.70
C LEU A 141 -29.13 -4.27 0.22
N SER A 142 -30.38 -4.37 -0.21
CA SER A 142 -31.53 -3.86 0.53
C SER A 142 -32.83 -4.50 0.06
N ILE A 143 -33.77 -4.69 0.98
CA ILE A 143 -35.15 -5.04 0.66
C ILE A 143 -36.04 -3.78 0.58
N PRO A 144 -37.22 -3.82 -0.07
CA PRO A 144 -38.13 -2.69 -0.12
C PRO A 144 -38.56 -2.24 1.28
N GLY A 145 -38.45 -0.94 1.54
CA GLY A 145 -38.83 -0.33 2.81
C GLY A 145 -37.92 0.84 3.19
N THR A 146 -38.09 1.35 4.40
CA THR A 146 -37.24 2.38 4.99
C THR A 146 -36.96 2.03 6.45
N ASP A 147 -35.71 2.18 6.89
CA ASP A 147 -35.29 1.92 8.26
C ASP A 147 -35.65 3.07 9.23
N VAL A 148 -35.27 2.93 10.50
CA VAL A 148 -35.52 3.93 11.55
C VAL A 148 -34.75 5.25 11.38
N HIS A 149 -33.83 5.33 10.42
CA HIS A 149 -33.00 6.49 10.11
C HIS A 149 -33.33 7.11 8.73
N GLY A 150 -34.30 6.58 7.99
CA GLY A 150 -34.64 7.03 6.65
C GLY A 150 -33.83 6.36 5.52
N GLY A 151 -32.99 5.37 5.85
CA GLY A 151 -32.19 4.60 4.90
C GLY A 151 -32.91 3.36 4.35
N PRO A 152 -32.32 2.67 3.35
CA PRO A 152 -32.84 1.39 2.87
C PRO A 152 -32.80 0.32 3.97
N VAL A 153 -33.80 -0.56 4.02
CA VAL A 153 -33.78 -1.72 4.94
C VAL A 153 -32.78 -2.75 4.44
N HIS A 154 -31.85 -3.16 5.30
CA HIS A 154 -30.82 -4.16 4.99
C HIS A 154 -31.42 -5.52 4.61
N ASP A 155 -30.69 -6.31 3.83
CA ASP A 155 -31.06 -7.70 3.56
C ASP A 155 -30.90 -8.55 4.83
N PRO A 156 -31.88 -9.39 5.22
CA PRO A 156 -31.84 -10.14 6.48
C PRO A 156 -30.79 -11.26 6.52
N VAL A 157 -30.18 -11.61 5.39
CA VAL A 157 -29.12 -12.64 5.28
C VAL A 157 -27.76 -11.99 5.02
N TYR A 158 -27.70 -11.02 4.11
CA TYR A 158 -26.43 -10.40 3.66
C TYR A 158 -26.14 -9.04 4.30
N GLY A 159 -27.05 -8.50 5.12
CA GLY A 159 -26.91 -7.16 5.68
C GLY A 159 -27.04 -6.08 4.60
N ASP A 160 -26.31 -4.99 4.77
CA ASP A 160 -26.35 -3.83 3.87
C ASP A 160 -25.27 -3.89 2.76
N GLN A 161 -24.27 -4.75 2.88
CA GLN A 161 -23.10 -4.80 1.98
C GLN A 161 -22.71 -6.22 1.62
N PHE A 162 -22.61 -6.48 0.32
CA PHE A 162 -22.16 -7.77 -0.21
C PHE A 162 -20.64 -7.98 -0.04
N ASN A 163 -20.25 -9.10 0.55
CA ASN A 163 -18.85 -9.49 0.76
C ASN A 163 -18.42 -10.59 -0.23
N ASN A 164 -17.69 -10.16 -1.26
CA ASN A 164 -17.19 -11.01 -2.34
C ASN A 164 -15.98 -11.89 -1.96
N ALA A 165 -15.44 -11.76 -0.75
CA ALA A 165 -14.35 -12.59 -0.23
C ALA A 165 -14.64 -13.13 1.19
N ALA A 166 -13.91 -14.18 1.55
CA ALA A 166 -14.04 -14.86 2.83
C ALA A 166 -12.70 -15.48 3.28
N ILE A 167 -12.66 -15.90 4.54
CA ILE A 167 -11.54 -16.67 5.13
C ILE A 167 -11.47 -18.11 4.62
N GLN A 168 -10.42 -18.85 4.96
CA GLN A 168 -10.26 -20.23 4.51
C GLN A 168 -11.39 -21.13 5.08
N GLY A 169 -11.98 -21.98 4.23
CA GLY A 169 -13.07 -22.88 4.62
C GLY A 169 -14.46 -22.23 4.69
N VAL A 170 -14.55 -20.89 4.61
CA VAL A 170 -15.81 -20.17 4.51
C VAL A 170 -16.12 -19.86 3.04
N LYS A 171 -17.37 -20.03 2.63
CA LYS A 171 -17.84 -19.65 1.29
C LYS A 171 -18.11 -18.13 1.26
N PRO A 172 -17.54 -17.37 0.31
CA PRO A 172 -17.94 -15.97 0.11
C PRO A 172 -19.41 -15.89 -0.30
N GLU A 173 -20.04 -14.73 -0.09
CA GLU A 173 -21.46 -14.53 -0.40
C GLU A 173 -21.76 -14.75 -1.90
N GLY A 174 -20.78 -14.47 -2.75
CA GLY A 174 -20.77 -14.90 -4.14
C GLY A 174 -19.64 -14.27 -4.94
N ARG A 175 -19.81 -14.19 -6.27
CA ARG A 175 -18.89 -13.52 -7.19
C ARG A 175 -19.62 -12.41 -7.93
N VAL A 176 -19.01 -11.23 -7.96
CA VAL A 176 -19.45 -10.12 -8.81
C VAL A 176 -18.90 -10.32 -10.22
N THR A 177 -19.71 -10.09 -11.25
CA THR A 177 -19.26 -10.05 -12.64
C THR A 177 -19.99 -8.94 -13.36
N LEU A 178 -19.24 -7.99 -13.90
CA LEU A 178 -19.68 -6.99 -14.86
C LEU A 178 -19.64 -7.60 -16.26
N ARG A 179 -20.63 -7.29 -17.10
CA ARG A 179 -20.75 -7.73 -18.50
C ARG A 179 -21.20 -6.56 -19.37
#